data_AF-M4RQ97-F1
#
_entry.id   AF-M4RQ97-F1
#
_cell.length_a   1.000
_cell.length_b   1.000
_cell.length_c   1.000
_cell.angle_alpha   90.00
_cell.angle_beta   90.00
_cell.angle_gamma   90.00
#
_symmetry.space_group_name_H-M   'P 1'
#
loop_
_entity.id
_entity.type
_entity.pdbx_description
1 polymer ?
#
loop_
_entity_poly.entity_id
_entity_poly.type
_entity_poly.pdbx_seq_one_letter_code
_entity_poly.pdbx_strand_id
1 'polypeptide(L)'
;MLQKIQPQRGDIIFPRYGTIGANVLVDTDIDFLASYSCCVIKTLHGRINSDFQFIFSISPFVKEQCRKAENRTTQPNVGIKSIQEFVFPLPPFEEQNRIVAKVDELMVLCDQLEAQTESSIDAHKTLVEVLLATLTDAKDADELNENWQTISQHFDVLFTTQASIDQLKQTILQLAVMGKLVKQDPKDEPASKLLERIATEKQQLIKDGKIKKQKPLPPISDEEKPFALPSGWEWAYLNSLLPQFQNGASSRGDKGGKDVIVLRLADIKNWKISLNDTRTLEIAAETIKRYSLKKGDVLIIRVNGSADIVGRFITCESDLDTIYCDHFIRMNFPIECLFTPYLFLLGSSDLIRSKIANLFVSTAGQKTVNQTHIGTLPISLPPFAEQERIVEKVDELMALCDSLKERLNQAQTTQLHLTDAIVEQAL
;
A
#
# COMPACT_ATOMS: atom_id res chain seq x y z
N MET A 1 -40.17 -19.21 40.03
CA MET A 1 -39.12 -18.53 39.25
C MET A 1 -37.89 -19.41 39.30
N LEU A 2 -37.38 -19.89 38.16
CA LEU A 2 -36.06 -20.51 38.10
C LEU A 2 -35.03 -19.43 38.47
N GLN A 3 -34.38 -19.59 39.61
CA GLN A 3 -33.30 -18.71 40.06
C GLN A 3 -32.21 -18.74 38.97
N LYS A 4 -31.85 -17.59 38.41
CA LYS A 4 -30.74 -17.53 37.43
C LYS A 4 -29.48 -18.00 38.14
N ILE A 5 -28.83 -19.04 37.60
CA ILE A 5 -27.59 -19.57 38.15
C ILE A 5 -26.52 -18.49 38.01
N GLN A 6 -25.93 -18.10 39.15
CA GLN A 6 -24.84 -17.15 39.21
C GLN A 6 -23.52 -17.89 38.93
N PRO A 7 -22.76 -17.51 37.89
CA PRO A 7 -21.42 -18.03 37.67
C PRO A 7 -20.50 -17.69 38.84
N GLN A 8 -19.55 -18.57 39.11
CA GLN A 8 -18.50 -18.42 40.11
C GLN A 8 -17.16 -18.66 39.44
N ARG A 9 -16.07 -18.18 40.06
CA ARG A 9 -14.72 -18.44 39.58
C ARG A 9 -14.50 -19.93 39.35
N GLY A 10 -13.94 -20.27 38.19
CA GLY A 10 -13.69 -21.64 37.76
C GLY A 10 -14.86 -22.31 37.02
N ASP A 11 -16.06 -21.70 36.97
CA ASP A 11 -17.14 -22.15 36.09
C ASP A 11 -16.82 -21.83 34.62
N ILE A 12 -17.54 -22.49 33.71
CA ILE A 12 -17.42 -22.23 32.27
C ILE A 12 -18.70 -21.58 31.76
N ILE A 13 -18.55 -20.47 31.04
CA ILE A 13 -19.62 -19.87 30.24
C ILE A 13 -19.56 -20.51 28.86
N PHE A 14 -20.65 -21.18 28.48
CA PHE A 14 -20.78 -21.86 27.20
C PHE A 14 -21.83 -21.13 26.34
N PRO A 15 -21.43 -20.45 25.25
CA PRO A 15 -22.38 -19.83 24.33
C PRO A 15 -23.20 -20.89 23.58
N ARG A 16 -24.52 -20.72 23.56
CA ARG A 16 -25.47 -21.64 22.92
C ARG A 16 -26.03 -21.12 21.60
N TYR A 17 -25.83 -19.83 21.32
CA TYR A 17 -26.28 -19.13 20.11
C TYR A 17 -25.13 -18.26 19.60
N GLY A 18 -25.02 -18.07 18.29
CA GLY A 18 -23.95 -17.28 17.69
C GLY A 18 -22.61 -18.03 17.67
N THR A 19 -21.65 -17.62 18.51
CA THR A 19 -20.32 -18.26 18.63
C THR A 19 -20.38 -19.52 19.50
N ILE A 20 -21.19 -20.49 19.06
CA ILE A 20 -21.43 -21.74 19.79
C ILE A 20 -20.11 -22.44 20.12
N GLY A 21 -19.91 -22.79 21.40
CA GLY A 21 -18.71 -23.50 21.86
C GLY A 21 -17.45 -22.64 22.01
N ALA A 22 -17.52 -21.33 21.78
CA ALA A 22 -16.47 -20.38 22.15
C ALA A 22 -16.51 -20.14 23.67
N ASN A 23 -16.14 -21.17 24.42
CA ASN A 23 -16.28 -21.20 25.87
C ASN A 23 -15.31 -20.24 26.54
N VAL A 24 -15.69 -19.77 27.73
CA VAL A 24 -14.86 -18.85 28.53
C VAL A 24 -14.82 -19.36 29.96
N LEU A 25 -13.63 -19.41 30.54
CA LEU A 25 -13.41 -19.65 31.97
C LEU A 25 -13.78 -18.39 32.76
N VAL A 26 -14.55 -18.54 33.83
CA VAL A 26 -14.82 -17.45 34.77
C VAL A 26 -13.59 -17.28 35.66
N ASP A 27 -12.74 -16.30 35.36
CA ASP A 27 -11.56 -15.96 36.18
C ASP A 27 -11.76 -14.67 36.99
N THR A 28 -12.95 -14.48 37.55
CA THR A 28 -13.26 -13.31 38.37
C THR A 28 -14.20 -13.68 39.49
N ASP A 29 -14.10 -12.94 40.60
CA ASP A 29 -15.02 -13.03 41.74
C ASP A 29 -16.14 -11.99 41.64
N ILE A 30 -16.19 -11.21 40.56
CA ILE A 30 -17.24 -10.21 40.34
C ILE A 30 -18.58 -10.93 40.13
N ASP A 31 -19.61 -10.43 40.79
CA ASP A 31 -20.97 -10.92 40.61
C ASP A 31 -21.55 -10.45 39.27
N PHE A 32 -21.93 -11.40 38.42
CA PHE A 32 -22.65 -11.13 37.18
C PHE A 32 -23.64 -12.26 36.87
N LEU A 33 -24.52 -12.01 35.91
CA LEU A 33 -25.45 -13.01 35.38
C LEU A 33 -25.10 -13.32 33.94
N ALA A 34 -25.04 -14.60 33.59
CA ALA A 34 -24.90 -15.01 32.20
C ALA A 34 -26.16 -14.64 31.40
N SER A 35 -25.96 -14.17 30.17
CA SER A 35 -27.04 -13.95 29.21
C SER A 35 -27.81 -15.26 28.95
N TYR A 36 -29.09 -15.15 28.58
CA TYR A 36 -29.90 -16.30 28.18
C TYR A 36 -29.30 -17.07 27.00
N SER A 37 -28.48 -16.40 26.18
CA SER A 37 -27.78 -16.98 25.03
C SER A 37 -26.63 -17.90 25.42
N CYS A 38 -26.25 -17.94 26.70
CA CYS A 38 -25.24 -18.84 27.23
C CYS A 38 -25.88 -19.86 28.19
N CYS A 39 -25.14 -20.93 28.50
CA CYS A 39 -25.36 -21.70 29.71
C CYS A 39 -24.10 -21.65 30.58
N VAL A 40 -24.30 -21.80 31.88
CA VAL A 40 -23.23 -21.87 32.87
C VAL A 40 -23.01 -23.33 33.19
N ILE A 41 -21.81 -23.84 32.93
CA ILE A 41 -21.39 -25.17 33.33
C ILE A 41 -20.67 -25.01 34.66
N LYS A 42 -21.30 -25.52 35.73
CA LYS A 42 -20.75 -25.44 37.09
C LYS A 42 -19.60 -26.42 37.25
N THR A 43 -18.48 -25.95 37.76
CA THR A 43 -17.33 -26.81 38.04
C THR A 43 -17.50 -27.47 39.42
N LEU A 44 -17.27 -28.78 39.49
CA LEU A 44 -17.26 -29.51 40.75
C LEU A 44 -15.89 -29.31 41.44
N HIS A 45 -15.73 -28.17 42.11
CA HIS A 45 -14.49 -27.80 42.80
C HIS A 45 -14.01 -28.90 43.76
N GLY A 46 -12.70 -29.16 43.76
CA GLY A 46 -12.08 -30.23 44.54
C GLY A 46 -12.25 -31.64 43.95
N ARG A 47 -13.00 -31.79 42.86
CA ARG A 47 -13.12 -33.05 42.09
C ARG A 47 -12.65 -32.91 40.64
N ILE A 48 -12.83 -31.72 40.08
CA ILE A 48 -12.40 -31.36 38.72
C ILE A 48 -11.56 -30.10 38.81
N ASN A 49 -10.39 -30.09 38.17
CA ASN A 49 -9.61 -28.89 37.95
C ASN A 49 -10.33 -28.03 36.89
N SER A 50 -10.65 -26.78 37.25
CA SER A 50 -11.38 -25.85 36.36
C SER A 50 -10.66 -25.56 35.06
N ASP A 51 -9.33 -25.46 35.09
CA ASP A 51 -8.51 -25.16 33.93
C ASP A 51 -8.45 -26.36 32.99
N PHE A 52 -8.36 -27.57 33.54
CA PHE A 52 -8.50 -28.79 32.74
C PHE A 52 -9.87 -28.87 32.07
N GLN A 53 -10.94 -28.60 32.83
CA GLN A 53 -12.30 -28.59 32.29
C GLN A 53 -12.45 -27.55 31.17
N PHE A 54 -11.84 -26.39 31.33
CA PHE A 54 -11.83 -25.34 30.32
C PHE A 54 -11.05 -25.73 29.06
N ILE A 55 -9.79 -26.16 29.19
CA ILE A 55 -8.94 -26.62 28.08
C ILE A 55 -9.66 -27.71 27.28
N PHE A 56 -10.26 -28.68 27.97
CA PHE A 56 -11.01 -29.72 27.29
C PHE A 56 -12.26 -29.18 26.59
N SER A 57 -12.97 -28.22 27.21
CA SER A 57 -14.19 -27.64 26.65
C SER A 57 -13.96 -26.92 25.31
N ILE A 58 -12.76 -26.38 25.06
CA ILE A 58 -12.39 -25.70 23.81
C ILE A 58 -11.72 -26.61 22.78
N SER A 59 -11.52 -27.89 23.12
CA SER A 59 -10.86 -28.86 22.25
C SER A 59 -11.66 -29.17 20.99
N PRO A 60 -11.01 -29.65 19.90
CA PRO A 60 -11.69 -30.11 18.70
C PRO A 60 -12.75 -31.20 18.96
N PHE A 61 -12.54 -32.02 19.99
CA PHE A 61 -13.47 -33.07 20.39
C PHE A 61 -14.82 -32.49 20.82
N VAL A 62 -14.82 -31.46 21.68
CA VAL A 62 -16.06 -30.80 22.10
C VAL A 62 -16.67 -29.98 20.95
N LYS A 63 -15.85 -29.33 20.12
CA LYS A 63 -16.33 -28.63 18.92
C LYS A 63 -17.08 -29.57 17.97
N GLU A 64 -16.60 -30.79 17.77
CA GLU A 64 -17.28 -31.79 16.93
C GLU A 64 -18.59 -32.28 17.56
N GLN A 65 -18.64 -32.45 18.89
CA GLN A 65 -19.90 -32.74 19.59
C GLN A 65 -20.91 -31.59 19.44
N CYS A 66 -20.46 -30.33 19.51
CA CYS A 66 -21.30 -29.16 19.26
C CYS A 66 -21.87 -29.18 17.84
N ARG A 67 -21.03 -29.47 16.83
CA ARG A 67 -21.45 -29.53 15.42
C ARG A 67 -22.52 -30.59 15.18
N LYS A 68 -22.41 -31.75 15.83
CA LYS A 68 -23.40 -32.84 15.73
C LYS A 68 -24.72 -32.51 16.43
N ALA A 69 -24.66 -31.77 17.53
CA ALA A 69 -25.82 -31.38 18.34
C ALA A 69 -26.50 -30.08 17.86
N GLU A 70 -25.91 -29.38 16.89
CA GLU A 70 -26.39 -28.09 16.41
C GLU A 70 -27.73 -28.23 15.67
N ASN A 71 -28.75 -27.52 16.15
CA ASN A 71 -30.04 -27.41 15.49
C ASN A 71 -30.10 -26.12 14.66
N ARG A 72 -30.37 -26.24 13.36
CA ARG A 72 -30.38 -25.13 12.39
C ARG A 72 -31.78 -24.78 11.83
N THR A 73 -32.88 -25.19 12.47
CA THR A 73 -34.24 -24.95 11.93
C THR A 73 -34.66 -23.48 11.89
N THR A 74 -34.10 -22.59 12.73
CA THR A 74 -34.42 -21.15 12.69
C THR A 74 -33.18 -20.30 12.94
N GLN A 75 -32.61 -20.38 14.14
CA GLN A 75 -31.29 -19.83 14.47
C GLN A 75 -30.42 -20.99 14.98
N PRO A 76 -29.19 -21.15 14.45
CA PRO A 76 -28.28 -22.19 14.92
C PRO A 76 -28.09 -22.11 16.43
N ASN A 77 -28.35 -23.23 17.11
CA ASN A 77 -28.17 -23.34 18.55
C ASN A 77 -27.86 -24.76 19.00
N VAL A 78 -27.27 -24.88 20.19
CA VAL A 78 -27.11 -26.15 20.90
C VAL A 78 -27.96 -26.12 22.17
N GLY A 79 -28.86 -27.10 22.29
CA GLY A 79 -29.76 -27.22 23.43
C GLY A 79 -29.04 -27.67 24.70
N ILE A 80 -29.52 -27.24 25.88
CA ILE A 80 -28.93 -27.61 27.19
C ILE A 80 -28.89 -29.13 27.37
N LYS A 81 -29.95 -29.85 26.95
CA LYS A 81 -29.99 -31.32 27.04
C LYS A 81 -28.84 -31.98 26.28
N SER A 82 -28.54 -31.49 25.08
CA SER A 82 -27.42 -32.00 24.28
C SER A 82 -26.08 -31.72 24.95
N ILE A 83 -25.90 -30.54 25.54
CA ILE A 83 -24.67 -30.20 26.28
C ILE A 83 -24.49 -31.13 27.50
N GLN A 84 -25.58 -31.49 28.19
CA GLN A 84 -25.54 -32.44 29.30
C GLN A 84 -25.17 -33.87 28.87
N GLU A 85 -25.34 -34.21 27.60
CA GLU A 85 -25.01 -35.51 27.02
C GLU A 85 -23.59 -35.54 26.42
N PHE A 86 -22.87 -34.42 26.40
CA PHE A 86 -21.51 -34.38 25.88
C PHE A 86 -20.58 -35.27 26.71
N VAL A 87 -19.78 -36.05 25.99
CA VAL A 87 -18.76 -36.92 26.58
C VAL A 87 -17.61 -36.04 27.08
N PHE A 88 -17.21 -36.27 28.32
CA PHE A 88 -16.10 -35.60 28.99
C PHE A 88 -15.17 -36.67 29.61
N PRO A 89 -13.92 -36.82 29.13
CA PRO A 89 -12.95 -37.71 29.74
C PRO A 89 -12.49 -37.08 31.05
N LEU A 90 -12.66 -37.82 32.14
CA LEU A 90 -12.30 -37.36 33.47
C LEU A 90 -11.13 -38.21 33.98
N PRO A 91 -9.86 -37.81 33.74
CA PRO A 91 -8.71 -38.48 34.32
C PRO A 91 -8.63 -38.19 35.84
N PRO A 92 -7.80 -38.94 36.59
CA PRO A 92 -7.55 -38.65 38.01
C PRO A 92 -7.14 -37.18 38.22
N PHE A 93 -7.51 -36.59 39.37
CA PHE A 93 -7.29 -35.16 39.64
C PHE A 93 -5.81 -34.74 39.46
N GLU A 94 -4.87 -35.57 39.92
CA GLU A 94 -3.44 -35.32 39.72
C GLU A 94 -3.05 -35.30 38.24
N GLU A 95 -3.64 -36.17 37.42
CA GLU A 95 -3.38 -36.18 35.97
C GLU A 95 -3.98 -34.95 35.30
N GLN A 96 -5.13 -34.46 35.75
CA GLN A 96 -5.67 -33.17 35.27
C GLN A 96 -4.68 -32.03 35.52
N ASN A 97 -4.11 -31.95 36.72
CA ASN A 97 -3.09 -30.93 37.06
C ASN A 97 -1.84 -31.07 36.18
N ARG A 98 -1.38 -32.30 35.92
CA ARG A 98 -0.24 -32.56 35.04
C ARG A 98 -0.50 -32.14 33.59
N ILE A 99 -1.70 -32.41 33.08
CA ILE A 99 -2.12 -31.98 31.73
C ILE A 99 -2.14 -30.45 31.66
N VAL A 100 -2.79 -29.77 32.62
CA VAL A 100 -2.84 -28.30 32.68
C VAL A 100 -1.43 -27.73 32.69
N ALA A 101 -0.56 -28.20 33.59
CA ALA A 101 0.81 -27.73 33.68
C ALA A 101 1.59 -27.91 32.36
N LYS A 102 1.37 -29.03 31.64
CA LYS A 102 2.04 -29.26 30.37
C LYS A 102 1.48 -28.39 29.24
N VAL A 103 0.17 -28.15 29.22
CA VAL A 103 -0.45 -27.22 28.27
C VAL A 103 0.06 -25.80 28.51
N ASP A 104 0.12 -25.35 29.76
CA ASP A 104 0.65 -24.04 30.12
C ASP A 104 2.11 -23.89 29.69
N GLU A 105 2.96 -24.90 29.93
CA GLU A 105 4.35 -24.92 29.48
C GLU A 105 4.46 -24.77 27.94
N LEU A 106 3.62 -25.48 27.20
CA LEU A 106 3.60 -25.41 25.73
C LEU A 106 3.06 -24.08 25.22
N MET A 107 2.05 -23.51 25.88
CA MET A 107 1.52 -22.19 25.53
C MET A 107 2.55 -21.09 25.76
N VAL A 108 3.31 -21.16 26.84
CA VAL A 108 4.45 -20.25 27.07
C VAL A 108 5.50 -20.38 25.97
N LEU A 109 5.79 -21.59 25.49
CA LEU A 109 6.69 -21.80 24.36
C LEU A 109 6.12 -21.20 23.06
N CYS A 110 4.83 -21.36 22.79
CA CYS A 110 4.15 -20.73 21.66
C CYS A 110 4.27 -19.21 21.73
N ASP A 111 3.96 -18.59 22.88
CA ASP A 111 4.07 -17.14 23.08
C ASP A 111 5.51 -16.64 22.85
N GLN A 112 6.52 -17.41 23.30
CA GLN A 112 7.93 -17.09 23.06
C GLN A 112 8.31 -17.16 21.58
N LEU A 113 7.83 -18.19 20.86
CA LEU A 113 8.07 -18.35 19.43
C LEU A 113 7.39 -17.26 18.61
N GLU A 114 6.17 -16.86 18.98
CA GLU A 114 5.46 -15.73 18.37
C GLU A 114 6.23 -14.43 18.57
N ALA A 115 6.62 -14.12 19.81
CA ALA A 115 7.40 -12.91 20.12
C ALA A 115 8.76 -12.90 19.41
N GLN A 116 9.45 -14.04 19.33
CA GLN A 116 10.71 -14.14 18.59
C GLN A 116 10.52 -13.92 17.08
N THR A 117 9.42 -14.43 16.51
CA THR A 117 9.09 -14.24 15.10
C THR A 117 8.81 -12.78 14.79
N GLU A 118 7.97 -12.11 15.60
CA GLU A 118 7.70 -10.68 15.45
C GLU A 118 8.97 -9.85 15.56
N SER A 119 9.81 -10.11 16.57
CA SER A 119 11.09 -9.42 16.73
C SER A 119 12.03 -9.64 15.55
N SER A 120 12.08 -10.84 14.97
CA SER A 120 12.88 -11.14 13.79
C SER A 120 12.38 -10.39 12.56
N ILE A 121 11.07 -10.26 12.38
CA ILE A 121 10.47 -9.52 11.26
C ILE A 121 10.80 -8.03 11.37
N ASP A 122 10.64 -7.45 12.56
CA ASP A 122 10.93 -6.04 12.80
C ASP A 122 12.43 -5.74 12.62
N ALA A 123 13.31 -6.60 13.16
CA ALA A 123 14.75 -6.46 12.97
C ALA A 123 15.15 -6.54 11.49
N HIS A 124 14.56 -7.48 10.74
CA HIS A 124 14.79 -7.60 9.30
C HIS A 124 14.32 -6.35 8.54
N LYS A 125 13.13 -5.83 8.87
CA LYS A 125 12.61 -4.59 8.28
C LYS A 125 13.54 -3.41 8.53
N THR A 126 13.97 -3.20 9.77
CA THR A 126 14.92 -2.13 10.12
C THR A 126 16.25 -2.30 9.37
N LEU A 127 16.77 -3.53 9.26
CA LEU A 127 18.00 -3.80 8.53
C LEU A 127 17.87 -3.39 7.05
N VAL A 128 16.79 -3.79 6.38
CA VAL A 128 16.53 -3.42 4.98
C VAL A 128 16.41 -1.90 4.83
N GLU A 129 15.65 -1.24 5.69
CA GLU A 129 15.49 0.23 5.68
C GLU A 129 16.84 0.95 5.83
N VAL A 130 17.65 0.54 6.81
CA VAL A 130 18.96 1.16 7.06
C VAL A 130 19.91 0.94 5.88
N LEU A 131 19.98 -0.29 5.34
CA LEU A 131 20.87 -0.58 4.22
C LEU A 131 20.46 0.16 2.95
N LEU A 132 19.17 0.21 2.63
CA LEU A 132 18.70 0.99 1.49
C LEU A 132 18.95 2.49 1.67
N ALA A 133 18.83 3.01 2.88
CA ALA A 133 19.17 4.41 3.18
C ALA A 133 20.67 4.71 2.93
N THR A 134 21.57 3.75 3.14
CA THR A 134 23.00 3.95 2.80
C THR A 134 23.23 4.19 1.30
N LEU A 135 22.37 3.68 0.42
CA LEU A 135 22.43 3.98 -1.02
C LEU A 135 22.01 5.42 -1.30
N THR A 136 20.91 5.86 -0.69
CA THR A 136 20.40 7.22 -0.90
C THR A 136 21.33 8.26 -0.30
N ASP A 137 22.03 7.95 0.78
CA ASP A 137 22.91 8.86 1.51
C ASP A 137 24.36 8.85 1.00
N ALA A 138 24.71 7.96 0.07
CA ALA A 138 26.04 7.89 -0.53
C ALA A 138 26.47 9.25 -1.11
N LYS A 139 27.70 9.69 -0.82
CA LYS A 139 28.18 11.04 -1.20
C LYS A 139 28.59 11.12 -2.66
N ASP A 140 29.08 10.01 -3.20
CA ASP A 140 29.57 9.91 -4.57
C ASP A 140 29.29 8.53 -5.17
N ALA A 141 29.68 8.38 -6.44
CA ALA A 141 29.44 7.15 -7.20
C ALA A 141 30.27 5.95 -6.70
N ASP A 142 31.41 6.19 -6.04
CA ASP A 142 32.26 5.13 -5.53
C ASP A 142 31.65 4.56 -4.24
N GLU A 143 31.26 5.41 -3.29
CA GLU A 143 30.54 5.00 -2.08
C GLU A 143 29.21 4.32 -2.42
N LEU A 144 28.48 4.81 -3.43
CA LEU A 144 27.26 4.16 -3.92
C LEU A 144 27.53 2.74 -4.44
N ASN A 145 28.59 2.56 -5.23
CA ASN A 145 28.94 1.25 -5.78
C ASN A 145 29.40 0.28 -4.68
N GLU A 146 30.16 0.75 -3.68
CA GLU A 146 30.57 -0.06 -2.52
C GLU A 146 29.35 -0.51 -1.69
N ASN A 147 28.44 0.42 -1.39
CA ASN A 147 27.19 0.12 -0.67
C ASN A 147 26.31 -0.85 -1.46
N TRP A 148 26.20 -0.65 -2.78
CA TRP A 148 25.47 -1.56 -3.66
C TRP A 148 26.10 -2.96 -3.70
N GLN A 149 27.42 -3.06 -3.80
CA GLN A 149 28.13 -4.35 -3.77
C GLN A 149 27.80 -5.11 -2.47
N THR A 150 27.83 -4.43 -1.33
CA THR A 150 27.50 -5.01 -0.03
C THR A 150 26.06 -5.55 -0.01
N ILE A 151 25.09 -4.75 -0.48
CA ILE A 151 23.68 -5.16 -0.53
C ILE A 151 23.49 -6.34 -1.51
N SER A 152 24.16 -6.30 -2.66
CA SER A 152 24.05 -7.34 -3.69
C SER A 152 24.57 -8.71 -3.21
N GLN A 153 25.59 -8.73 -2.35
CA GLN A 153 26.11 -9.97 -1.75
C GLN A 153 25.13 -10.61 -0.75
N HIS A 154 24.22 -9.81 -0.18
CA HIS A 154 23.23 -10.26 0.79
C HIS A 154 21.80 -10.19 0.25
N PHE A 155 21.64 -10.10 -1.07
CA PHE A 155 20.34 -9.88 -1.71
C PHE A 155 19.31 -10.95 -1.34
N ASP A 156 19.73 -12.22 -1.30
CA ASP A 156 18.89 -13.38 -0.95
C ASP A 156 18.39 -13.36 0.50
N VAL A 157 19.07 -12.63 1.39
CA VAL A 157 18.68 -12.49 2.79
C VAL A 157 17.83 -11.24 3.00
N LEU A 158 18.12 -10.16 2.26
CA LEU A 158 17.50 -8.85 2.42
C LEU A 158 16.12 -8.76 1.76
N PHE A 159 15.92 -9.37 0.59
CA PHE A 159 14.70 -9.20 -0.20
C PHE A 159 13.82 -10.44 -0.21
N THR A 160 13.50 -10.94 0.99
CA THR A 160 12.74 -12.19 1.21
C THR A 160 11.25 -11.98 1.46
N THR A 161 10.80 -10.72 1.51
CA THR A 161 9.39 -10.37 1.75
C THR A 161 8.87 -9.43 0.68
N GLN A 162 7.56 -9.45 0.39
CA GLN A 162 6.97 -8.50 -0.55
C GLN A 162 7.25 -7.03 -0.13
N ALA A 163 7.20 -6.74 1.17
CA ALA A 163 7.46 -5.41 1.71
C ALA A 163 8.90 -4.94 1.43
N SER A 164 9.89 -5.80 1.64
CA SER A 164 11.31 -5.49 1.34
C SER A 164 11.55 -5.20 -0.15
N ILE A 165 10.89 -5.93 -1.05
CA ILE A 165 10.96 -5.67 -2.50
C ILE A 165 10.29 -4.34 -2.85
N ASP A 166 9.15 -4.02 -2.23
CA ASP A 166 8.47 -2.74 -2.45
C ASP A 166 9.32 -1.56 -1.93
N GLN A 167 10.07 -1.73 -0.82
CA GLN A 167 11.07 -0.76 -0.35
C GLN A 167 12.24 -0.59 -1.33
N LEU A 168 12.74 -1.68 -1.91
CA LEU A 168 13.77 -1.62 -2.95
C LEU A 168 13.28 -0.83 -4.17
N LYS A 169 12.03 -1.05 -4.62
CA LYS A 169 11.43 -0.29 -5.72
C LYS A 169 11.39 1.21 -5.43
N GLN A 170 10.97 1.62 -4.23
CA GLN A 170 10.98 3.04 -3.84
C GLN A 170 12.40 3.61 -3.83
N THR A 171 13.37 2.85 -3.32
CA THR A 171 14.80 3.25 -3.32
C THR A 171 15.32 3.44 -4.74
N ILE A 172 14.98 2.55 -5.69
CA ILE A 172 15.34 2.69 -7.10
C ILE A 172 14.76 3.99 -7.69
N LEU A 173 13.49 4.30 -7.42
CA LEU A 173 12.86 5.55 -7.88
C LEU A 173 13.57 6.78 -7.29
N GLN A 174 13.95 6.73 -6.01
CA GLN A 174 14.67 7.80 -5.35
C GLN A 174 16.07 8.01 -5.97
N LEU A 175 16.84 6.93 -6.16
CA LEU A 175 18.15 6.98 -6.82
C LEU A 175 18.05 7.52 -8.26
N ALA A 176 16.97 7.18 -8.97
CA ALA A 176 16.71 7.68 -10.32
C ALA A 176 16.55 9.20 -10.35
N VAL A 177 15.70 9.76 -9.47
CA VAL A 177 15.48 11.22 -9.40
C VAL A 177 16.63 11.97 -8.72
N MET A 178 17.54 11.27 -8.05
CA MET A 178 18.79 11.84 -7.52
C MET A 178 19.93 11.85 -8.54
N GLY A 179 19.77 11.17 -9.69
CA GLY A 179 20.81 11.05 -10.71
C GLY A 179 21.96 10.13 -10.30
N LYS A 180 21.67 9.19 -9.40
CA LYS A 180 22.63 8.20 -8.90
C LYS A 180 22.55 6.86 -9.65
N LEU A 181 21.52 6.66 -10.47
CA LEU A 181 21.23 5.36 -11.07
C LEU A 181 22.05 5.06 -12.34
N VAL A 182 22.40 6.10 -13.10
CA VAL A 182 23.16 5.98 -14.36
C VAL A 182 24.36 6.94 -14.33
N LYS A 183 25.40 6.61 -15.10
CA LYS A 183 26.57 7.49 -15.24
C LYS A 183 26.21 8.69 -16.12
N GLN A 184 26.64 9.89 -15.70
CA GLN A 184 26.51 11.12 -16.49
C GLN A 184 27.41 11.05 -17.74
N ASP A 185 26.92 11.55 -18.87
CA ASP A 185 27.74 11.74 -20.08
C ASP A 185 28.10 13.23 -20.22
N PRO A 186 29.39 13.61 -20.15
CA PRO A 186 29.83 14.99 -20.33
C PRO A 186 29.47 15.61 -21.69
N LYS A 187 29.08 14.80 -22.69
CA LYS A 187 28.64 15.27 -24.01
C LYS A 187 27.18 15.66 -24.07
N ASP A 188 26.38 15.29 -23.07
CA ASP A 188 24.98 15.68 -23.06
C ASP A 188 24.83 17.19 -22.91
N GLU A 189 23.80 17.75 -23.55
CA GLU A 189 23.43 19.15 -23.34
C GLU A 189 22.97 19.33 -21.87
N PRO A 190 23.64 20.17 -21.06
CA PRO A 190 23.28 20.33 -19.66
C PRO A 190 21.90 20.97 -19.53
N ALA A 191 21.18 20.63 -18.45
CA ALA A 191 19.83 21.13 -18.18
C ALA A 191 19.75 22.67 -18.14
N SER A 192 20.86 23.35 -17.78
CA SER A 192 20.95 24.82 -17.82
C SER A 192 20.72 25.40 -19.22
N LYS A 193 21.21 24.73 -20.28
CA LYS A 193 21.00 25.17 -21.68
C LYS A 193 19.56 24.98 -22.13
N LEU A 194 18.91 23.90 -21.71
CA LEU A 194 17.49 23.69 -21.92
C LEU A 194 16.66 24.80 -21.22
N LEU A 195 16.99 25.13 -19.97
CA LEU A 195 16.32 26.20 -19.22
C LEU A 195 16.51 27.58 -19.87
N GLU A 196 17.71 27.88 -20.38
CA GLU A 196 17.98 29.11 -21.16
C GLU A 196 17.05 29.19 -22.38
N ARG A 197 16.94 28.11 -23.17
CA ARG A 197 16.06 28.05 -24.35
C ARG A 197 14.59 28.26 -23.98
N ILE A 198 14.12 27.61 -22.92
CA ILE A 198 12.74 27.77 -22.43
C ILE A 198 12.50 29.21 -21.96
N ALA A 199 13.48 29.84 -21.32
CA ALA A 199 13.37 31.24 -20.90
C ALA A 199 13.26 32.19 -22.11
N THR A 200 14.02 31.96 -23.18
CA THR A 200 13.90 32.72 -24.44
C THR A 200 12.53 32.52 -25.08
N GLU A 201 12.07 31.28 -25.21
CA GLU A 201 10.77 30.96 -25.80
C GLU A 201 9.63 31.56 -24.95
N LYS A 202 9.72 31.50 -23.62
CA LYS A 202 8.78 32.17 -22.71
C LYS A 202 8.67 33.66 -23.01
N GLN A 203 9.80 34.35 -23.18
CA GLN A 203 9.79 35.77 -23.51
C GLN A 203 9.13 36.05 -24.86
N GLN A 204 9.39 35.20 -25.86
CA GLN A 204 8.76 35.32 -27.17
C GLN A 204 7.25 35.07 -27.10
N LEU A 205 6.78 34.05 -26.39
CA LEU A 205 5.35 33.76 -26.21
C LEU A 205 4.61 34.86 -25.44
N ILE A 206 5.28 35.53 -24.49
CA ILE A 206 4.73 36.72 -23.80
C ILE A 206 4.63 37.89 -24.78
N LYS A 207 5.65 38.12 -25.61
CA LYS A 207 5.67 39.17 -26.63
C LYS A 207 4.58 38.96 -27.69
N ASP A 208 4.36 37.71 -28.08
CA ASP A 208 3.30 37.28 -29.00
C ASP A 208 1.89 37.34 -28.37
N GLY A 209 1.77 37.60 -27.06
CA GLY A 209 0.49 37.61 -26.35
C GLY A 209 -0.17 36.24 -26.17
N LYS A 210 0.55 35.15 -26.49
CA LYS A 210 0.06 33.77 -26.37
C LYS A 210 -0.03 33.31 -24.91
N ILE A 211 0.85 33.83 -24.05
CA ILE A 211 0.83 33.57 -22.60
C ILE A 211 0.88 34.88 -21.81
N LYS A 212 0.23 34.89 -20.65
CA LYS A 212 0.30 36.02 -19.71
C LYS A 212 1.65 36.05 -19.00
N LYS A 213 2.16 37.25 -18.73
CA LYS A 213 3.34 37.43 -17.88
C LYS A 213 3.04 36.89 -16.48
N GLN A 214 3.71 35.81 -16.11
CA GLN A 214 3.61 35.21 -14.78
C GLN A 214 4.49 35.97 -13.79
N LYS A 215 4.10 35.97 -12.51
CA LYS A 215 4.98 36.47 -11.44
C LYS A 215 6.22 35.56 -11.36
N PRO A 216 7.43 36.13 -11.16
CA PRO A 216 8.61 35.32 -10.90
C PRO A 216 8.38 34.50 -9.63
N LEU A 217 8.73 33.22 -9.67
CA LEU A 217 8.80 32.38 -8.48
C LEU A 217 10.01 32.81 -7.63
N PRO A 218 9.97 32.65 -6.30
CA PRO A 218 11.15 32.84 -5.48
C PRO A 218 12.26 31.88 -5.94
N PRO A 219 13.54 32.15 -5.63
CA PRO A 219 14.58 31.15 -5.81
C PRO A 219 14.28 29.91 -4.95
N ILE A 220 14.60 28.72 -5.46
CA ILE A 220 14.51 27.48 -4.69
C ILE A 220 15.49 27.58 -3.53
N SER A 221 14.97 27.54 -2.30
CA SER A 221 15.76 27.60 -1.07
C SER A 221 16.63 26.36 -0.90
N ASP A 222 17.66 26.43 -0.05
CA ASP A 222 18.52 25.26 0.19
C ASP A 222 17.78 24.14 0.94
N GLU A 223 16.76 24.48 1.74
CA GLU A 223 15.85 23.51 2.37
C GLU A 223 15.02 22.73 1.32
N GLU A 224 14.74 23.33 0.16
CA GLU A 224 14.02 22.67 -0.93
C GLU A 224 14.92 21.80 -1.83
N LYS A 225 16.25 21.84 -1.62
CA LYS A 225 17.30 21.07 -2.32
C LYS A 225 17.85 19.97 -1.39
N PRO A 226 17.16 18.83 -1.24
CA PRO A 226 17.52 17.83 -0.24
C PRO A 226 18.85 17.11 -0.49
N PHE A 227 19.44 17.26 -1.66
CA PHE A 227 20.72 16.63 -2.03
C PHE A 227 21.47 17.45 -3.08
N ALA A 228 22.77 17.19 -3.19
CA ALA A 228 23.62 17.73 -4.24
C ALA A 228 23.31 17.04 -5.57
N LEU A 229 23.14 17.83 -6.63
CA LEU A 229 22.88 17.32 -7.97
C LEU A 229 24.17 16.86 -8.67
N PRO A 230 24.10 15.84 -9.54
CA PRO A 230 25.19 15.51 -10.44
C PRO A 230 25.53 16.64 -11.41
N SER A 231 26.70 16.54 -12.04
CA SER A 231 27.10 17.49 -13.08
C SER A 231 26.10 17.50 -14.24
N GLY A 232 25.74 18.69 -14.72
CA GLY A 232 24.81 18.88 -15.83
C GLY A 232 23.33 18.91 -15.46
N TRP A 233 22.97 18.58 -14.22
CA TRP A 233 21.61 18.65 -13.70
C TRP A 233 21.31 20.03 -13.09
N GLU A 234 20.03 20.40 -13.07
CA GLU A 234 19.57 21.66 -12.46
C GLU A 234 18.34 21.44 -11.57
N TRP A 235 18.26 22.20 -10.48
CA TRP A 235 17.00 22.32 -9.73
C TRP A 235 16.10 23.33 -10.43
N ALA A 236 14.87 22.94 -10.77
CA ALA A 236 13.91 23.82 -11.39
C ALA A 236 12.51 23.63 -10.79
N TYR A 237 11.74 24.70 -10.66
CA TYR A 237 10.30 24.55 -10.48
C TYR A 237 9.68 24.00 -11.76
N LEU A 238 8.74 23.06 -11.65
CA LEU A 238 8.03 22.50 -12.79
C LEU A 238 7.42 23.59 -13.69
N ASN A 239 6.89 24.67 -13.09
CA ASN A 239 6.33 25.81 -13.81
C ASN A 239 7.35 26.59 -14.65
N SER A 240 8.65 26.48 -14.37
CA SER A 240 9.71 27.08 -15.21
C SER A 240 9.77 26.43 -16.60
N LEU A 241 9.25 25.21 -16.74
CA LEU A 241 9.21 24.45 -17.99
C LEU A 241 7.97 24.75 -18.86
N LEU A 242 7.16 25.76 -18.48
CA LEU A 242 5.93 26.16 -19.17
C LEU A 242 4.84 25.07 -19.30
N PRO A 243 4.53 24.29 -18.24
CA PRO A 243 3.46 23.30 -18.31
C PRO A 243 2.12 23.99 -18.61
N GLN A 244 1.33 23.40 -19.49
CA GLN A 244 -0.06 23.80 -19.71
C GLN A 244 -0.96 22.87 -18.90
N PHE A 245 -1.62 23.44 -17.90
CA PHE A 245 -2.54 22.72 -17.04
C PHE A 245 -4.00 22.90 -17.48
N GLN A 246 -4.77 21.83 -17.41
CA GLN A 246 -6.20 21.86 -17.65
C GLN A 246 -6.93 20.86 -16.74
N ASN A 247 -7.80 21.38 -15.86
CA ASN A 247 -8.70 20.52 -15.07
C ASN A 247 -9.65 19.76 -16.00
N GLY A 248 -10.06 18.55 -15.63
CA GLY A 248 -10.99 17.76 -16.42
C GLY A 248 -12.42 18.28 -16.42
N ALA A 249 -13.25 17.63 -17.23
CA ALA A 249 -14.64 18.01 -17.45
C ALA A 249 -15.52 17.60 -16.26
N SER A 250 -16.46 18.47 -15.88
CA SER A 250 -17.51 18.19 -14.90
C SER A 250 -18.86 17.81 -15.54
N SER A 251 -18.86 17.48 -16.84
CA SER A 251 -20.11 17.18 -17.57
C SER A 251 -20.78 15.91 -17.02
N ARG A 252 -22.11 15.94 -16.98
CA ARG A 252 -22.96 14.80 -16.61
C ARG A 252 -23.67 14.20 -17.84
N GLY A 253 -23.23 14.59 -19.04
CA GLY A 253 -23.86 14.28 -20.33
C GLY A 253 -24.48 15.52 -20.98
N ASP A 254 -24.23 15.69 -22.27
CA ASP A 254 -24.71 16.77 -23.12
C ASP A 254 -25.66 16.19 -24.17
N LYS A 255 -26.96 16.51 -24.10
CA LYS A 255 -27.99 15.94 -25.01
C LYS A 255 -27.63 16.16 -26.47
N GLY A 256 -27.66 15.09 -27.27
CA GLY A 256 -27.36 15.15 -28.70
C GLY A 256 -25.86 15.27 -29.00
N GLY A 257 -25.02 14.99 -28.00
CA GLY A 257 -23.58 14.83 -28.15
C GLY A 257 -23.20 13.49 -28.79
N LYS A 258 -21.90 13.26 -28.92
CA LYS A 258 -21.34 11.96 -29.34
C LYS A 258 -21.01 11.15 -28.09
N ASP A 259 -21.32 9.85 -28.11
CA ASP A 259 -20.85 8.93 -27.09
C ASP A 259 -19.32 8.85 -27.08
N VAL A 260 -18.73 9.20 -25.95
CA VAL A 260 -17.28 9.17 -25.72
C VAL A 260 -17.00 8.61 -24.32
N ILE A 261 -15.86 7.93 -24.17
CA ILE A 261 -15.39 7.48 -22.87
C ILE A 261 -14.99 8.68 -22.01
N VAL A 262 -15.45 8.70 -20.76
CA VAL A 262 -15.02 9.66 -19.74
C VAL A 262 -14.19 8.93 -18.70
N LEU A 263 -12.87 9.16 -18.72
CA LEU A 263 -11.93 8.58 -17.77
C LEU A 263 -12.21 9.07 -16.35
N ARG A 264 -12.32 8.10 -15.43
CA ARG A 264 -12.51 8.27 -14.00
C ARG A 264 -11.36 7.59 -13.26
N LEU A 265 -11.29 7.80 -11.94
CA LEU A 265 -10.29 7.16 -11.09
C LEU A 265 -10.31 5.62 -11.17
N ALA A 266 -11.50 5.02 -11.34
CA ALA A 266 -11.64 3.56 -11.50
C ALA A 266 -11.01 3.02 -12.80
N ASP A 267 -10.79 3.90 -13.77
CA ASP A 267 -10.20 3.56 -15.07
C ASP A 267 -8.66 3.69 -15.02
N ILE A 268 -8.07 3.97 -13.84
CA ILE A 268 -6.63 3.92 -13.59
C ILE A 268 -6.30 2.62 -12.84
N LYS A 269 -5.50 1.75 -13.45
CA LYS A 269 -5.07 0.46 -12.88
C LYS A 269 -3.56 0.34 -12.96
N ASN A 270 -2.92 -0.04 -11.85
CA ASN A 270 -1.46 -0.14 -11.75
C ASN A 270 -0.75 1.13 -12.27
N TRP A 271 -1.32 2.29 -11.94
CA TRP A 271 -0.84 3.60 -12.38
C TRP A 271 -0.79 3.82 -13.90
N LYS A 272 -1.61 3.07 -14.65
CA LYS A 272 -1.82 3.21 -16.09
C LYS A 272 -3.29 3.39 -16.42
N ILE A 273 -3.57 4.03 -17.55
CA ILE A 273 -4.93 4.17 -18.08
C ILE A 273 -5.39 2.79 -18.59
N SER A 274 -6.57 2.34 -18.16
CA SER A 274 -7.17 1.06 -18.52
C SER A 274 -8.57 1.28 -19.12
N LEU A 275 -8.78 0.84 -20.36
CA LEU A 275 -10.05 1.02 -21.08
C LEU A 275 -10.99 -0.20 -21.02
N ASN A 276 -10.73 -1.19 -20.15
CA ASN A 276 -11.45 -2.47 -20.16
C ASN A 276 -12.88 -2.42 -19.59
N ASP A 277 -13.21 -1.45 -18.72
CA ASP A 277 -14.53 -1.33 -18.05
C ASP A 277 -14.97 0.14 -17.91
N THR A 278 -14.85 0.87 -19.01
CA THR A 278 -15.10 2.31 -19.04
C THR A 278 -16.57 2.65 -19.24
N ARG A 279 -17.00 3.78 -18.69
CA ARG A 279 -18.31 4.35 -19.00
C ARG A 279 -18.21 5.39 -20.10
N THR A 280 -19.23 5.42 -20.95
CA THR A 280 -19.44 6.46 -21.96
C THR A 280 -20.51 7.44 -21.50
N LEU A 281 -20.41 8.68 -22.00
CA LEU A 281 -21.46 9.68 -21.91
C LEU A 281 -21.59 10.38 -23.28
N GLU A 282 -22.80 10.83 -23.62
CA GLU A 282 -22.99 11.76 -24.73
C GLU A 282 -22.33 13.09 -24.37
N ILE A 283 -21.39 13.57 -25.19
CA ILE A 283 -20.67 14.82 -24.95
C ILE A 283 -20.63 15.67 -26.22
N ALA A 284 -20.80 16.98 -26.08
CA ALA A 284 -20.74 17.91 -27.20
C ALA A 284 -19.35 17.92 -27.87
N ALA A 285 -19.31 18.10 -29.19
CA ALA A 285 -18.07 18.02 -29.97
C ALA A 285 -16.98 19.01 -29.49
N GLU A 286 -17.37 20.22 -29.08
CA GLU A 286 -16.47 21.24 -28.53
C GLU A 286 -15.84 20.79 -27.21
N THR A 287 -16.61 20.11 -26.35
CA THR A 287 -16.12 19.54 -25.09
C THR A 287 -15.15 18.39 -25.38
N ILE A 288 -15.47 17.50 -26.32
CA ILE A 288 -14.56 16.42 -26.75
C ILE A 288 -13.22 17.00 -27.22
N LYS A 289 -13.26 18.00 -28.12
CA LYS A 289 -12.06 18.65 -28.63
C LYS A 289 -11.21 19.26 -27.51
N ARG A 290 -11.86 19.89 -26.54
CA ARG A 290 -11.20 20.57 -25.42
C ARG A 290 -10.54 19.61 -24.42
N TYR A 291 -11.14 18.47 -24.14
CA TYR A 291 -10.69 17.52 -23.11
C TYR A 291 -10.12 16.21 -23.68
N SER A 292 -9.90 16.14 -24.99
CA SER A 292 -9.18 15.02 -25.61
C SER A 292 -7.79 14.83 -25.01
N LEU A 293 -7.35 13.57 -24.99
CA LEU A 293 -6.03 13.15 -24.55
C LEU A 293 -5.20 12.69 -25.74
N LYS A 294 -3.95 13.15 -25.76
CA LYS A 294 -2.97 12.77 -26.78
C LYS A 294 -1.80 12.04 -26.14
N LYS A 295 -1.09 11.28 -26.96
CA LYS A 295 0.19 10.70 -26.58
C LYS A 295 1.10 11.81 -26.03
N GLY A 296 1.69 11.56 -24.87
CA GLY A 296 2.57 12.51 -24.18
C GLY A 296 1.87 13.40 -23.15
N ASP A 297 0.53 13.46 -23.13
CA ASP A 297 -0.21 14.11 -22.04
C ASP A 297 0.02 13.36 -20.73
N VAL A 298 0.05 14.09 -19.61
CA VAL A 298 0.14 13.53 -18.26
C VAL A 298 -1.11 13.91 -17.47
N LEU A 299 -1.81 12.92 -16.92
CA LEU A 299 -2.90 13.12 -15.98
C LEU A 299 -2.36 13.11 -14.55
N ILE A 300 -2.65 14.16 -13.79
CA ILE A 300 -2.41 14.21 -12.34
C ILE A 300 -3.73 13.94 -11.62
N ILE A 301 -3.72 13.01 -10.66
CA ILE A 301 -4.90 12.77 -9.82
C ILE A 301 -5.10 13.96 -8.89
N ARG A 302 -6.20 14.68 -9.07
CA ARG A 302 -6.47 15.95 -8.39
C ARG A 302 -7.04 15.76 -6.99
N VAL A 303 -7.95 14.81 -6.82
CA VAL A 303 -8.73 14.65 -5.59
C VAL A 303 -9.02 13.18 -5.30
N ASN A 304 -8.83 12.77 -4.05
CA ASN A 304 -9.15 11.44 -3.52
C ASN A 304 -9.13 11.45 -1.98
N GLY A 305 -9.73 10.43 -1.34
CA GLY A 305 -9.65 10.25 0.11
C GLY A 305 -8.26 9.83 0.57
N SER A 306 -7.52 9.09 -0.27
CA SER A 306 -6.16 8.64 0.03
C SER A 306 -5.11 9.68 -0.38
N ALA A 307 -4.24 10.06 0.55
CA ALA A 307 -3.06 10.88 0.28
C ALA A 307 -2.13 10.24 -0.75
N ASP A 308 -2.02 8.91 -0.70
CA ASP A 308 -1.12 8.18 -1.57
C ASP A 308 -1.56 8.24 -3.04
N ILE A 309 -2.86 8.41 -3.30
CA ILE A 309 -3.39 8.48 -4.66
C ILE A 309 -3.29 9.91 -5.22
N VAL A 310 -3.59 10.93 -4.41
CA VAL A 310 -3.61 12.33 -4.86
C VAL A 310 -2.22 12.79 -5.32
N GLY A 311 -2.18 13.51 -6.44
CA GLY A 311 -0.98 14.06 -7.04
C GLY A 311 -0.11 13.08 -7.80
N ARG A 312 -0.54 11.81 -7.99
CA ARG A 312 0.20 10.87 -8.85
C ARG A 312 0.08 11.24 -10.31
N PHE A 313 1.16 11.04 -11.06
CA PHE A 313 1.27 11.37 -12.48
C PHE A 313 1.05 10.09 -13.28
N ILE A 314 0.16 10.15 -14.26
CA ILE A 314 -0.22 9.03 -15.13
C ILE A 314 0.02 9.46 -16.57
N THR A 315 0.88 8.74 -17.27
CA THR A 315 1.28 9.08 -18.64
C THR A 315 0.31 8.52 -19.66
N CYS A 316 -0.05 9.32 -20.66
CA CYS A 316 -0.83 8.88 -21.81
C CYS A 316 0.13 8.35 -22.89
N GLU A 317 0.23 7.02 -23.01
CA GLU A 317 1.19 6.34 -23.88
C GLU A 317 0.76 6.32 -25.37
N SER A 318 -0.52 6.59 -25.65
CA SER A 318 -1.12 6.60 -26.99
C SER A 318 -2.13 7.74 -27.16
N ASP A 319 -2.50 8.05 -28.40
CA ASP A 319 -3.66 8.91 -28.67
C ASP A 319 -4.94 8.16 -28.30
N LEU A 320 -5.83 8.82 -27.55
CA LEU A 320 -7.03 8.20 -27.02
C LEU A 320 -8.26 9.04 -27.38
N ASP A 321 -9.27 8.39 -27.96
CA ASP A 321 -10.60 8.97 -28.20
C ASP A 321 -11.42 9.03 -26.90
N THR A 322 -10.88 9.70 -25.89
CA THR A 322 -11.43 9.79 -24.54
C THR A 322 -11.33 11.21 -24.02
N ILE A 323 -12.20 11.55 -23.06
CA ILE A 323 -12.03 12.74 -22.22
C ILE A 323 -11.78 12.30 -20.78
N TYR A 324 -11.38 13.23 -19.91
CA TYR A 324 -11.10 12.96 -18.50
C TYR A 324 -11.96 13.83 -17.58
N CYS A 325 -12.42 13.26 -16.46
CA CYS A 325 -13.25 13.97 -15.50
C CYS A 325 -12.47 14.96 -14.63
N ASP A 326 -13.19 15.81 -13.92
CA ASP A 326 -12.68 16.85 -13.01
C ASP A 326 -11.85 16.35 -11.81
N HIS A 327 -11.77 15.03 -11.62
CA HIS A 327 -10.82 14.39 -10.70
C HIS A 327 -9.37 14.38 -11.21
N PHE A 328 -9.14 14.79 -12.46
CA PHE A 328 -7.80 14.88 -13.04
C PHE A 328 -7.44 16.33 -13.43
N ILE A 329 -6.14 16.60 -13.44
CA ILE A 329 -5.53 17.73 -14.11
C ILE A 329 -4.70 17.15 -15.26
N ARG A 330 -4.93 17.55 -16.50
CA ARG A 330 -3.99 17.27 -17.60
C ARG A 330 -2.87 18.29 -17.57
N MET A 331 -1.64 17.82 -17.74
CA MET A 331 -0.44 18.58 -17.94
C MET A 331 0.22 18.14 -19.25
N ASN A 332 0.67 19.09 -20.04
CA ASN A 332 1.62 18.84 -21.13
C ASN A 332 2.57 20.03 -21.29
N PHE A 333 3.57 19.88 -22.15
CA PHE A 333 4.61 20.88 -22.36
C PHE A 333 4.59 21.34 -23.83
N PRO A 334 4.66 22.65 -24.10
CA PRO A 334 4.70 23.18 -25.46
C PRO A 334 6.07 22.98 -26.13
N ILE A 335 7.10 22.68 -25.33
CA ILE A 335 8.47 22.44 -25.74
C ILE A 335 8.85 21.07 -25.20
N GLU A 336 9.55 20.28 -26.01
CA GLU A 336 10.12 19.02 -25.56
C GLU A 336 11.26 19.31 -24.55
N CYS A 337 10.90 19.30 -23.27
CA CYS A 337 11.79 19.60 -22.16
C CYS A 337 11.93 18.44 -21.17
N LEU A 338 10.96 17.52 -21.18
CA LEU A 338 10.94 16.35 -20.32
C LEU A 338 10.50 15.14 -21.13
N PHE A 339 11.24 14.05 -21.01
CA PHE A 339 10.82 12.75 -21.47
C PHE A 339 9.60 12.31 -20.63
N THR A 340 8.47 12.05 -21.26
CA THR A 340 7.19 11.83 -20.56
C THR A 340 7.25 10.72 -19.50
N PRO A 341 7.89 9.55 -19.74
CA PRO A 341 8.08 8.54 -18.70
C PRO A 341 8.90 9.00 -17.48
N TYR A 342 9.84 9.94 -17.65
CA TYR A 342 10.60 10.50 -16.52
C TYR A 342 9.69 11.31 -15.57
N LEU A 343 8.62 11.94 -16.08
CA LEU A 343 7.60 12.57 -15.24
C LEU A 343 6.85 11.56 -14.37
N PHE A 344 6.60 10.35 -14.87
CA PHE A 344 6.01 9.27 -14.07
C PHE A 344 6.92 8.90 -12.89
N LEU A 345 8.23 8.81 -13.14
CA LEU A 345 9.23 8.54 -12.09
C LEU A 345 9.25 9.66 -11.04
N LEU A 346 9.31 10.92 -11.48
CA LEU A 346 9.22 12.08 -10.59
C LEU A 346 7.95 11.99 -9.72
N GLY A 347 6.78 11.84 -10.34
CA GLY A 347 5.49 11.78 -9.64
C GLY A 347 5.28 10.55 -8.75
N SER A 348 6.16 9.55 -8.86
CA SER A 348 6.15 8.32 -8.06
C SER A 348 7.23 8.30 -6.97
N SER A 349 8.27 9.11 -7.10
CA SER A 349 9.39 9.18 -6.14
C SER A 349 8.99 9.83 -4.81
N ASP A 350 9.46 9.29 -3.70
CA ASP A 350 9.18 9.81 -2.34
C ASP A 350 9.53 11.29 -2.17
N LEU A 351 10.55 11.75 -2.88
CA LEU A 351 10.96 13.15 -2.96
C LEU A 351 9.80 14.08 -3.34
N ILE A 352 9.11 13.76 -4.43
CA ILE A 352 7.99 14.57 -4.94
C ILE A 352 6.70 14.24 -4.19
N ARG A 353 6.48 12.97 -3.86
CA ARG A 353 5.31 12.54 -3.08
C ARG A 353 5.21 13.27 -1.74
N SER A 354 6.32 13.41 -1.01
CA SER A 354 6.37 14.13 0.27
C SER A 354 6.07 15.61 0.12
N LYS A 355 6.60 16.26 -0.92
CA LYS A 355 6.30 17.67 -1.22
C LYS A 355 4.82 17.87 -1.57
N ILE A 356 4.26 16.98 -2.39
CA ILE A 356 2.82 16.97 -2.71
C ILE A 356 1.97 16.81 -1.45
N ALA A 357 2.36 15.92 -0.53
CA ALA A 357 1.63 15.66 0.70
C ALA A 357 1.50 16.89 1.60
N ASN A 358 2.54 17.72 1.64
CA ASN A 358 2.55 18.99 2.38
C ASN A 358 1.70 20.09 1.73
N LEU A 359 1.25 19.90 0.49
CA LEU A 359 0.45 20.87 -0.26
C LEU A 359 -1.05 20.52 -0.29
N PHE A 360 -1.47 19.44 0.38
CA PHE A 360 -2.87 19.03 0.36
C PHE A 360 -3.77 20.03 1.06
N VAL A 361 -4.88 20.37 0.40
CA VAL A 361 -6.04 20.99 1.04
C VAL A 361 -7.03 19.89 1.38
N SER A 362 -7.43 19.83 2.65
CA SER A 362 -8.40 18.85 3.14
C SER A 362 -9.78 19.46 3.26
N THR A 363 -10.75 18.91 2.53
CA THR A 363 -12.16 19.34 2.57
C THR A 363 -13.06 18.10 2.58
N ALA A 364 -13.95 17.98 3.56
CA ALA A 364 -14.91 16.86 3.67
C ALA A 364 -14.25 15.46 3.57
N GLY A 365 -13.09 15.29 4.19
CA GLY A 365 -12.34 14.01 4.19
C GLY A 365 -11.61 13.70 2.87
N GLN A 366 -11.65 14.59 1.88
CA GLN A 366 -10.92 14.46 0.62
C GLN A 366 -9.66 15.34 0.64
N LYS A 367 -8.56 14.82 0.11
CA LYS A 367 -7.32 15.57 -0.13
C LYS A 367 -7.33 16.07 -1.57
N THR A 368 -6.91 17.30 -1.78
CA THR A 368 -6.90 17.93 -3.11
C THR A 368 -5.59 18.65 -3.39
N VAL A 369 -5.10 18.53 -4.62
CA VAL A 369 -4.06 19.39 -5.20
C VAL A 369 -4.64 20.27 -6.30
N ASN A 370 -4.00 21.40 -6.58
CA ASN A 370 -4.35 22.28 -7.68
C ASN A 370 -3.16 22.50 -8.63
N GLN A 371 -3.40 23.20 -9.74
CA GLN A 371 -2.40 23.45 -10.77
C GLN A 371 -1.18 24.23 -10.23
N THR A 372 -1.42 25.17 -9.32
CA THR A 372 -0.34 25.94 -8.68
C THR A 372 0.53 25.01 -7.83
N HIS A 373 -0.06 24.14 -7.01
CA HIS A 373 0.68 23.18 -6.18
C HIS A 373 1.60 22.31 -7.03
N ILE A 374 1.11 21.79 -8.16
CA ILE A 374 1.90 20.97 -9.09
C ILE A 374 2.98 21.80 -9.78
N GLY A 375 2.65 23.01 -10.24
CA GLY A 375 3.60 23.91 -10.89
C GLY A 375 4.74 24.36 -9.98
N THR A 376 4.51 24.48 -8.67
CA THR A 376 5.53 24.89 -7.69
C THR A 376 6.36 23.74 -7.14
N LEU A 377 6.24 22.52 -7.70
CA LEU A 377 7.11 21.41 -7.29
C LEU A 377 8.55 21.69 -7.75
N PRO A 378 9.54 21.70 -6.84
CA PRO A 378 10.95 21.69 -7.20
C PRO A 378 11.32 20.28 -7.67
N ILE A 379 11.77 20.18 -8.92
CA ILE A 379 12.20 18.94 -9.56
C ILE A 379 13.69 18.99 -9.87
N SER A 380 14.32 17.82 -9.82
CA SER A 380 15.66 17.59 -10.36
C SER A 380 15.54 17.35 -11.87
N LEU A 381 16.14 18.23 -12.65
CA LEU A 381 16.10 18.21 -14.11
C LEU A 381 17.43 17.69 -14.66
N PRO A 382 17.48 16.46 -15.22
CA PRO A 382 18.65 15.95 -15.91
C PRO A 382 18.76 16.53 -17.33
N PRO A 383 19.93 16.43 -17.97
CA PRO A 383 20.03 16.47 -19.43
C PRO A 383 18.97 15.59 -20.10
N PHE A 384 18.36 16.05 -21.20
CA PHE A 384 17.24 15.33 -21.82
C PHE A 384 17.59 13.89 -22.21
N ALA A 385 18.76 13.68 -22.81
CA ALA A 385 19.24 12.35 -23.18
C ALA A 385 19.47 11.42 -21.97
N GLU A 386 19.82 11.99 -20.80
CA GLU A 386 19.99 11.21 -19.57
C GLU A 386 18.63 10.75 -19.02
N GLN A 387 17.55 11.51 -19.23
CA GLN A 387 16.19 11.12 -18.78
C GLN A 387 15.74 9.79 -19.39
N GLU A 388 16.01 9.57 -20.68
CA GLU A 388 15.72 8.29 -21.35
C GLU A 388 16.52 7.15 -20.74
N ARG A 389 17.83 7.33 -20.55
CA ARG A 389 18.71 6.31 -19.95
C ARG A 389 18.31 5.98 -18.51
N ILE A 390 17.87 6.97 -17.74
CA ILE A 390 17.33 6.76 -16.38
C ILE A 390 16.07 5.90 -16.44
N VAL A 391 15.12 6.23 -17.32
CA VAL A 391 13.86 5.47 -17.45
C VAL A 391 14.14 4.04 -17.87
N GLU A 392 14.97 3.82 -18.89
CA GLU A 392 15.36 2.48 -19.34
C GLU A 392 15.95 1.66 -18.19
N LYS A 393 16.83 2.28 -17.38
CA LYS A 393 17.44 1.59 -16.25
C LYS A 393 16.45 1.28 -15.13
N VAL A 394 15.52 2.20 -14.85
CA VAL A 394 14.45 1.95 -13.87
C VAL A 394 13.55 0.82 -14.34
N ASP A 395 13.13 0.82 -15.60
CA ASP A 395 12.26 -0.22 -16.16
C ASP A 395 12.92 -1.61 -16.08
N GLU A 396 14.22 -1.70 -16.38
CA GLU A 396 15.02 -2.93 -16.21
C GLU A 396 14.97 -3.43 -14.75
N LEU A 397 15.26 -2.55 -13.79
CA LEU A 397 15.31 -2.92 -12.37
C LEU A 397 13.92 -3.22 -11.79
N MET A 398 12.89 -2.51 -12.23
CA MET A 398 11.50 -2.76 -11.84
C MET A 398 11.02 -4.13 -12.32
N ALA A 399 11.36 -4.51 -13.56
CA ALA A 399 11.06 -5.84 -14.10
C ALA A 399 11.75 -6.96 -13.30
N LEU A 400 13.00 -6.74 -12.86
CA LEU A 400 13.69 -7.68 -11.95
C LEU A 400 12.98 -7.78 -10.60
N CYS A 401 12.55 -6.65 -10.02
CA CYS A 401 11.78 -6.64 -8.77
C CYS A 401 10.44 -7.37 -8.90
N ASP A 402 9.74 -7.20 -10.04
CA ASP A 402 8.49 -7.92 -10.32
C ASP A 402 8.72 -9.44 -10.42
N SER A 403 9.77 -9.87 -11.13
CA SER A 403 10.15 -11.28 -11.21
C SER A 403 10.52 -11.88 -9.84
N LEU A 404 11.21 -11.12 -8.99
CA LEU A 404 11.51 -11.52 -7.62
C LEU A 404 10.24 -11.70 -6.79
N LYS A 405 9.30 -10.76 -6.89
CA LYS A 405 8.03 -10.81 -6.17
C LYS A 405 7.18 -12.00 -6.61
N GLU A 406 7.16 -12.31 -7.90
CA GLU A 406 6.46 -13.48 -8.42
C GLU A 406 7.07 -14.80 -7.92
N ARG A 407 8.40 -14.94 -7.97
CA ARG A 407 9.10 -16.13 -7.45
C ARG A 407 8.86 -16.32 -5.95
N LEU A 408 8.85 -15.23 -5.18
CA LEU A 408 8.56 -15.28 -3.75
C LEU A 408 7.14 -15.81 -3.48
N ASN A 409 6.15 -15.32 -4.24
CA ASN A 409 4.78 -15.79 -4.11
C ASN A 409 4.65 -17.28 -4.44
N GLN A 410 5.30 -17.74 -5.52
CA GLN A 410 5.31 -19.16 -5.90
C GLN A 410 5.95 -20.04 -4.82
N ALA A 411 7.07 -19.58 -4.23
CA ALA A 411 7.72 -20.28 -3.13
C ALA A 411 6.80 -20.39 -1.90
N GLN A 412 6.13 -19.30 -1.51
CA GLN A 412 5.18 -19.29 -0.39
C GLN A 412 4.00 -20.23 -0.63
N THR A 413 3.41 -20.22 -1.83
CA THR A 413 2.32 -21.15 -2.18
C THR A 413 2.79 -22.61 -2.12
N THR A 414 4.01 -22.89 -2.60
CA THR A 414 4.58 -24.25 -2.56
C THR A 414 4.82 -24.71 -1.12
N GLN A 415 5.32 -23.82 -0.25
CA GLN A 415 5.53 -24.11 1.16
C GLN A 415 4.22 -24.41 1.89
N LEU A 416 3.14 -23.67 1.60
CA LEU A 416 1.81 -23.93 2.16
C LEU A 416 1.31 -25.31 1.75
N HIS A 417 1.35 -25.63 0.45
CA HIS A 417 0.92 -26.96 -0.03
C HIS A 417 1.74 -28.11 0.58
N LEU A 418 3.04 -27.92 0.77
CA LEU A 418 3.89 -28.91 1.41
C LEU A 418 3.53 -29.08 2.90
N THR A 419 3.25 -27.98 3.59
CA THR A 419 2.84 -27.99 4.99
C THR A 419 1.51 -28.72 5.16
N ASP A 420 0.52 -28.40 4.31
CA ASP A 420 -0.78 -29.08 4.32
C ASP A 420 -0.62 -30.58 4.09
N ALA A 421 0.18 -30.98 3.10
CA ALA A 421 0.44 -32.40 2.81
C ALA A 421 1.14 -33.14 3.97
N ILE A 422 2.07 -32.48 4.68
CA ILE A 422 2.73 -33.07 5.86
C ILE A 422 1.75 -33.22 7.02
N VAL A 423 0.91 -32.21 7.26
CA VAL A 423 -0.10 -32.25 8.32
C VAL A 423 -1.15 -33.34 8.05
N GLU A 424 -1.61 -33.47 6.80
CA GLU A 424 -2.53 -34.54 6.39
C GLU A 424 -1.93 -35.95 6.55
N GLN A 425 -0.61 -36.11 6.41
CA GLN A 425 0.07 -37.39 6.65
C GLN A 425 0.34 -37.67 8.14
N ALA A 426 0.38 -36.63 8.97
CA ALA A 426 0.66 -36.73 10.40
C ALA A 426 -0.60 -36.93 11.27
N LEU A 427 -1.78 -36.59 10.74
CA LEU A 427 -3.11 -36.86 11.32
C LEU A 427 -3.65 -38.22 10.87
#